data_AF-A0A6G0VYF5-F1
#
_entry.id   AF-A0A6G0VYF5-F1
#
_cell.length_a   1.000
_cell.length_b   1.000
_cell.length_c   1.000
_cell.angle_alpha   90.00
_cell.angle_beta   90.00
_cell.angle_gamma   90.00
#
_symmetry.space_group_name_H-M   'P 1'
#
loop_
_entity.id
_entity.type
_entity.pdbx_description
1 polymer ?
#
loop_
_entity_poly.entity_id
_entity_poly.type
_entity_poly.pdbx_seq_one_letter_code
_entity_poly.pdbx_strand_id
1 'polypeptide(L)'
;ASNSIEDWITISNGFMQKWNFPRCVGAVDGKHVMIQAPPNSGSEFYNYKGFHSIVLMAVVDFEYKFILVDIGCNGKHNDSSIFLRSEIAPYLEEQLLHMPTQKLPGGSIPVPYVILGDSAFGLQPHLLKPFPHATQMNNMLHRVFNYRLSRARRTVENAFGIAASVFRVLRKPIMLKPNNVDRVIFAITCFHNYLLTKKNTRSLYTPFGSLDHETSDGQILPGTWREEGMPTSSLLSLNRNGPKNFSATAKDVRKEFMNYFVSVDGELPWQYNRCLLNQETTPSSLA
;
A
#
# COMPACT_ATOMS: atom_id res chain seq x y z
N ALA A 1 -15.19 -9.46 -8.19
CA ALA A 1 -15.07 -10.93 -8.40
C ALA A 1 -14.37 -11.48 -7.17
N SER A 2 -14.83 -12.60 -6.61
CA SER A 2 -14.12 -13.26 -5.52
C SER A 2 -12.84 -13.90 -6.07
N ASN A 3 -11.68 -13.51 -5.57
CA ASN A 3 -10.43 -14.17 -5.92
C ASN A 3 -10.45 -15.61 -5.39
N SER A 4 -10.08 -16.57 -6.21
CA SER A 4 -9.88 -17.95 -5.78
C SER A 4 -8.64 -18.07 -4.89
N ILE A 5 -8.54 -19.18 -4.14
CA ILE A 5 -7.32 -19.53 -3.39
C ILE A 5 -6.09 -19.53 -4.31
N GLU A 6 -6.26 -20.02 -5.55
CA GLU A 6 -5.19 -20.07 -6.56
C GLU A 6 -4.76 -18.67 -7.01
N ASP A 7 -5.68 -17.72 -7.10
CA ASP A 7 -5.37 -16.31 -7.41
C ASP A 7 -4.51 -15.69 -6.31
N TRP A 8 -4.86 -15.91 -5.04
CA TRP A 8 -4.07 -15.42 -3.90
C TRP A 8 -2.68 -16.04 -3.85
N ILE A 9 -2.54 -17.34 -4.14
CA ILE A 9 -1.25 -18.01 -4.25
C ILE A 9 -0.43 -17.41 -5.38
N THR A 10 -1.05 -17.16 -6.54
CA THR A 10 -0.41 -16.55 -7.69
C THR A 10 0.11 -15.15 -7.36
N ILE A 11 -0.70 -14.32 -6.70
CA ILE A 11 -0.30 -12.99 -6.23
C ILE A 11 0.88 -13.09 -5.26
N SER A 12 0.82 -14.01 -4.29
CA SER A 12 1.90 -14.25 -3.34
C SER A 12 3.21 -14.65 -4.01
N ASN A 13 3.16 -15.56 -4.98
CA ASN A 13 4.34 -15.96 -5.73
C ASN A 13 4.90 -14.79 -6.54
N GLY A 14 4.05 -13.94 -7.12
CA GLY A 14 4.46 -12.71 -7.79
C GLY A 14 5.16 -11.72 -6.86
N PHE A 15 4.66 -11.54 -5.63
CA PHE A 15 5.34 -10.73 -4.62
C PHE A 15 6.68 -11.32 -4.17
N MET A 16 6.78 -12.64 -4.04
CA MET A 16 8.06 -13.28 -3.75
C MET A 16 9.06 -13.07 -4.89
N GLN A 17 8.65 -13.28 -6.15
CA GLN A 17 9.53 -13.19 -7.31
C GLN A 17 10.00 -11.76 -7.61
N LYS A 18 9.09 -10.78 -7.62
CA LYS A 18 9.42 -9.39 -7.99
C LYS A 18 9.89 -8.55 -6.79
N TRP A 19 9.27 -8.78 -5.63
CA TRP A 19 9.42 -7.91 -4.46
C TRP A 19 10.10 -8.60 -3.27
N ASN A 20 10.51 -9.86 -3.43
CA ASN A 20 11.18 -10.67 -2.40
C ASN A 20 10.44 -10.64 -1.06
N PHE A 21 9.10 -10.62 -1.11
CA PHE A 21 8.26 -10.62 0.07
C PHE A 21 7.41 -11.89 0.06
N PRO A 22 7.73 -12.90 0.89
CA PRO A 22 7.01 -14.16 0.88
C PRO A 22 5.59 -13.95 1.40
N ARG A 23 4.64 -14.77 0.92
CA ARG A 23 3.27 -14.84 1.46
C ARG A 23 2.48 -13.51 1.44
N CYS A 24 2.97 -12.51 0.69
CA CYS A 24 2.32 -11.21 0.55
C CYS A 24 1.25 -11.28 -0.54
N VAL A 25 0.00 -10.99 -0.20
CA VAL A 25 -1.13 -11.05 -1.13
C VAL A 25 -1.61 -9.67 -1.60
N GLY A 26 -0.91 -8.61 -1.19
CA GLY A 26 -1.23 -7.25 -1.60
C GLY A 26 -0.63 -6.20 -0.69
N ALA A 27 -0.58 -4.97 -1.19
CA ALA A 27 -0.27 -3.78 -0.41
C ALA A 27 -1.51 -2.90 -0.33
N VAL A 28 -1.86 -2.43 0.88
CA VAL A 28 -3.04 -1.59 1.11
C VAL A 28 -2.64 -0.15 1.35
N ASP A 29 -3.35 0.79 0.73
CA ASP A 29 -3.21 2.20 1.05
C ASP A 29 -4.53 2.93 0.82
N GLY A 30 -4.69 4.05 1.52
CA GLY A 30 -5.85 4.91 1.36
C GLY A 30 -5.46 6.30 0.87
N LYS A 31 -6.35 6.91 0.08
CA LYS A 31 -6.22 8.28 -0.38
C LYS A 31 -7.51 9.07 -0.16
N HIS A 32 -7.38 10.30 0.32
CA HIS A 32 -8.41 11.32 0.19
C HIS A 32 -8.46 11.80 -1.26
N VAL A 33 -9.60 11.62 -1.91
CA VAL A 33 -9.93 12.24 -3.19
C VAL A 33 -10.68 13.53 -2.91
N MET A 34 -10.07 14.65 -3.27
CA MET A 34 -10.64 15.98 -3.07
C MET A 34 -11.89 16.19 -3.93
N ILE A 35 -12.95 16.67 -3.30
CA ILE A 35 -14.22 17.00 -3.94
C ILE A 35 -14.60 18.44 -3.66
N GLN A 36 -15.45 19.02 -4.51
CA GLN A 36 -16.16 20.24 -4.12
C GLN A 36 -17.09 19.93 -2.95
N ALA A 37 -17.19 20.86 -1.99
CA ALA A 37 -18.12 20.76 -0.87
C ALA A 37 -19.54 20.43 -1.38
N PRO A 38 -20.12 19.28 -1.01
CA PRO A 38 -21.47 18.97 -1.43
C PRO A 38 -22.47 19.96 -0.81
N PRO A 39 -23.55 20.35 -1.53
CA PRO A 39 -24.57 21.23 -0.99
C PRO A 39 -25.14 20.71 0.33
N ASN A 40 -25.30 21.58 1.32
CA ASN A 40 -25.88 21.27 2.64
C ASN A 40 -25.14 20.17 3.43
N SER A 41 -23.86 19.89 3.14
CA SER A 41 -23.10 18.82 3.82
C SER A 41 -22.37 19.26 5.10
N GLY A 42 -22.30 20.57 5.37
CA GLY A 42 -21.55 21.10 6.51
C GLY A 42 -20.11 20.58 6.53
N SER A 43 -19.69 19.95 7.63
CA SER A 43 -18.35 19.38 7.80
C SER A 43 -18.27 17.88 7.52
N GLU A 44 -19.31 17.25 6.97
CA GLU A 44 -19.37 15.79 6.78
C GLU A 44 -18.20 15.24 5.94
N PHE A 45 -17.83 15.97 4.89
CA PHE A 45 -16.71 15.60 4.01
C PHE A 45 -15.42 16.34 4.36
N TYR A 46 -15.46 17.28 5.31
CA TYR A 46 -14.32 18.13 5.66
C TYR A 46 -13.34 17.35 6.52
N ASN A 47 -12.16 17.10 5.98
CA ASN A 47 -11.13 16.29 6.63
C ASN A 47 -10.20 17.15 7.50
N TYR A 48 -9.35 16.47 8.27
CA TYR A 48 -8.36 17.12 9.14
C TYR A 48 -7.27 17.89 8.37
N LYS A 49 -7.19 17.72 7.03
CA LYS A 49 -6.27 18.45 6.15
C LYS A 49 -6.88 19.73 5.57
N GLY A 50 -8.10 20.09 5.97
CA GLY A 50 -8.71 21.38 5.64
C GLY A 50 -9.43 21.43 4.29
N PHE A 51 -9.89 20.29 3.76
CA PHE A 51 -10.68 20.26 2.52
C PHE A 51 -11.75 19.16 2.52
N HIS A 52 -12.69 19.25 1.58
CA HIS A 52 -13.73 18.23 1.40
C HIS A 52 -13.20 17.05 0.59
N SER A 53 -13.42 15.83 1.06
CA SER A 53 -12.96 14.62 0.37
C SER A 53 -13.85 13.41 0.62
N ILE A 54 -13.77 12.46 -0.29
CA ILE A 54 -14.10 11.06 -0.03
C ILE A 54 -12.83 10.24 0.00
N VAL A 55 -12.89 9.07 0.65
CA VAL A 55 -11.76 8.16 0.74
C VAL A 55 -11.88 7.09 -0.32
N LEU A 56 -10.76 6.81 -0.99
CA LEU A 56 -10.49 5.62 -1.79
C LEU A 56 -9.50 4.76 -1.00
N MET A 57 -9.96 3.63 -0.49
CA MET A 57 -9.12 2.58 0.08
C MET A 57 -8.89 1.52 -1.00
N ALA A 58 -7.65 1.07 -1.18
CA ALA A 58 -7.36 0.05 -2.17
C ALA A 58 -6.27 -0.93 -1.75
N VAL A 59 -6.41 -2.16 -2.23
CA VAL A 59 -5.38 -3.19 -2.19
C VAL A 59 -4.87 -3.39 -3.60
N VAL A 60 -3.54 -3.43 -3.74
CA VAL A 60 -2.85 -3.54 -5.02
C VAL A 60 -1.92 -4.75 -5.03
N ASP A 61 -1.88 -5.45 -6.16
CA ASP A 61 -1.04 -6.64 -6.36
C ASP A 61 0.41 -6.33 -6.77
N PHE A 62 1.19 -7.38 -6.99
CA PHE A 62 2.59 -7.31 -7.40
C PHE A 62 2.81 -6.71 -8.80
N GLU A 63 1.75 -6.56 -9.60
CA GLU A 63 1.75 -5.98 -10.95
C GLU A 63 1.10 -4.60 -11.01
N TYR A 64 0.94 -3.94 -9.86
CA TYR A 64 0.33 -2.62 -9.70
C TYR A 64 -1.18 -2.58 -9.99
N LYS A 65 -1.87 -3.72 -10.10
CA LYS A 65 -3.32 -3.75 -10.36
C LYS A 65 -4.10 -3.61 -9.06
N PHE A 66 -5.18 -2.84 -9.11
CA PHE A 66 -6.15 -2.74 -8.02
C PHE A 66 -6.95 -4.04 -7.91
N ILE A 67 -6.82 -4.78 -6.82
CA ILE A 67 -7.54 -6.05 -6.62
C ILE A 67 -8.78 -5.89 -5.74
N LEU A 68 -8.75 -4.95 -4.80
CA LEU A 68 -9.89 -4.57 -3.97
C LEU A 68 -9.92 -3.06 -3.83
N VAL A 69 -11.12 -2.47 -3.91
CA VAL A 69 -11.34 -1.04 -3.74
C VAL A 69 -12.61 -0.81 -2.92
N ASP A 70 -12.56 0.17 -2.03
CA ASP A 70 -13.69 0.69 -1.29
C ASP A 70 -13.64 2.21 -1.39
N ILE A 71 -14.74 2.81 -1.85
CA ILE A 71 -14.81 4.18 -2.28
C ILE A 71 -16.05 4.83 -1.66
N GLY A 72 -15.89 6.07 -1.20
CA GLY A 72 -17.03 6.91 -0.84
C GLY A 72 -17.21 7.16 0.66
N CYS A 73 -16.38 6.55 1.52
CA CYS A 73 -16.33 6.93 2.92
C CYS A 73 -16.01 8.44 3.03
N ASN A 74 -16.80 9.19 3.81
CA ASN A 74 -16.58 10.63 3.94
C ASN A 74 -15.26 10.94 4.66
N GLY A 75 -14.58 12.00 4.23
CA GLY A 75 -13.22 12.32 4.65
C GLY A 75 -13.05 12.78 6.11
N LYS A 76 -14.13 12.90 6.88
CA LYS A 76 -14.09 13.33 8.29
C LYS A 76 -13.48 12.27 9.22
N HIS A 77 -13.58 10.99 8.86
CA HIS A 77 -13.17 9.89 9.73
C HIS A 77 -11.64 9.72 9.78
N ASN A 78 -11.14 9.20 10.90
CA ASN A 78 -9.72 8.83 11.06
C ASN A 78 -9.42 7.51 10.34
N ASP A 79 -8.22 7.39 9.81
CA ASP A 79 -7.88 6.44 8.75
C ASP A 79 -7.80 4.99 9.17
N SER A 80 -7.27 4.74 10.37
CA SER A 80 -7.31 3.41 10.96
C SER A 80 -8.73 2.91 11.19
N SER A 81 -9.69 3.83 11.40
CA SER A 81 -11.11 3.47 11.52
C SER A 81 -11.75 3.28 10.15
N ILE A 82 -11.27 3.95 9.10
CA ILE A 82 -11.79 3.79 7.74
C ILE A 82 -11.47 2.40 7.20
N PHE A 83 -10.24 1.91 7.36
CA PHE A 83 -9.91 0.54 6.94
C PHE A 83 -10.75 -0.51 7.67
N LEU A 84 -10.88 -0.41 9.00
CA LEU A 84 -11.69 -1.37 9.77
C LEU A 84 -13.20 -1.27 9.48
N ARG A 85 -13.68 -0.13 8.99
CA ARG A 85 -15.07 0.07 8.58
C ARG A 85 -15.30 -0.18 7.10
N SER A 86 -14.23 -0.38 6.32
CA SER A 86 -14.31 -0.71 4.91
C SER A 86 -14.81 -2.14 4.73
N GLU A 87 -15.40 -2.44 3.58
CA GLU A 87 -15.76 -3.82 3.22
C GLU A 87 -14.52 -4.68 2.93
N ILE A 88 -13.36 -4.03 2.68
CA ILE A 88 -12.09 -4.70 2.37
C ILE A 88 -11.57 -5.51 3.57
N ALA A 89 -11.58 -4.93 4.77
CA ALA A 89 -11.00 -5.58 5.96
C ALA A 89 -11.70 -6.90 6.31
N PRO A 90 -13.04 -6.96 6.51
CA PRO A 90 -13.72 -8.22 6.83
C PRO A 90 -13.66 -9.21 5.66
N TYR A 91 -13.75 -8.74 4.40
CA TYR A 91 -13.60 -9.60 3.23
C TYR A 91 -12.23 -10.27 3.19
N LEU A 92 -11.14 -9.50 3.37
CA LEU A 92 -9.79 -10.06 3.42
C LEU A 92 -9.60 -11.02 4.59
N GLU A 93 -10.12 -10.68 5.77
CA GLU A 93 -10.03 -11.55 6.93
C GLU A 93 -10.70 -12.90 6.64
N GLU A 94 -11.92 -12.89 6.08
CA GLU A 94 -12.62 -14.12 5.69
C GLU A 94 -11.86 -14.92 4.62
N GLN A 95 -11.43 -14.27 3.52
CA GLN A 95 -10.74 -14.97 2.44
C GLN A 95 -9.39 -15.55 2.89
N LEU A 96 -8.64 -14.81 3.70
CA LEU A 96 -7.31 -15.23 4.13
C LEU A 96 -7.34 -16.20 5.32
N LEU A 97 -8.43 -16.24 6.08
CA LEU A 97 -8.64 -17.20 7.18
C LEU A 97 -8.61 -18.65 6.68
N HIS A 98 -9.10 -18.89 5.45
CA HIS A 98 -9.15 -20.22 4.84
C HIS A 98 -7.85 -20.62 4.12
N MET A 99 -6.90 -19.70 3.98
CA MET A 99 -5.64 -19.98 3.31
C MET A 99 -4.71 -20.80 4.22
N PRO A 100 -3.98 -21.80 3.68
CA PRO A 100 -3.11 -22.63 4.48
C PRO A 100 -1.95 -21.81 5.06
N THR A 101 -1.70 -21.94 6.36
CA THR A 101 -0.53 -21.36 7.02
C THR A 101 0.69 -22.26 6.82
N GLN A 102 1.89 -21.66 6.75
CA GLN A 102 3.14 -22.41 6.63
C GLN A 102 4.27 -21.66 7.32
N LYS A 103 5.26 -22.39 7.83
CA LYS A 103 6.50 -21.77 8.32
C LYS A 103 7.25 -21.15 7.15
N LEU A 104 7.84 -19.97 7.37
CA LEU A 104 8.87 -19.47 6.48
C LEU A 104 10.12 -20.37 6.61
N PRO A 105 11.01 -20.41 5.61
CA PRO A 105 12.31 -21.07 5.74
C PRO A 105 13.05 -20.58 6.98
N GLY A 106 13.47 -21.50 7.84
CA GLY A 106 14.09 -21.20 9.14
C GLY A 106 13.14 -20.62 10.21
N GLY A 107 11.84 -20.52 9.93
CA GLY A 107 10.83 -19.97 10.84
C GLY A 107 10.44 -20.91 11.97
N SER A 108 10.03 -20.34 13.10
CA SER A 108 9.66 -21.10 14.30
C SER A 108 8.18 -21.53 14.27
N ILE A 109 7.29 -20.62 13.87
CA ILE A 109 5.84 -20.84 13.83
C ILE A 109 5.28 -20.71 12.41
N PRO A 110 4.15 -21.38 12.08
CA PRO A 110 3.44 -21.13 10.83
C PRO A 110 2.93 -19.69 10.78
N VAL A 111 3.04 -19.05 9.62
CA VAL A 111 2.53 -17.70 9.37
C VAL A 111 1.43 -17.72 8.30
N PRO A 112 0.44 -16.81 8.39
CA PRO A 112 -0.59 -16.70 7.37
C PRO A 112 -0.08 -16.01 6.09
N TYR A 113 -0.96 -15.88 5.11
CA TYR A 113 -0.78 -14.87 4.06
C TYR A 113 -1.08 -13.48 4.60
N VAL A 114 -0.36 -12.47 4.12
CA VAL A 114 -0.35 -11.13 4.69
C VAL A 114 -0.56 -10.04 3.66
N ILE A 115 -1.17 -8.93 4.10
CA ILE A 115 -1.28 -7.67 3.40
C ILE A 115 -0.31 -6.67 4.03
N LEU A 116 0.26 -5.78 3.22
CA LEU A 116 1.24 -4.80 3.69
C LEU A 116 0.61 -3.42 3.87
N GLY A 117 0.50 -2.97 5.11
CA GLY A 117 0.04 -1.63 5.54
C GLY A 117 1.19 -0.68 5.89
N ASP A 118 0.93 0.63 5.89
CA ASP A 118 1.86 1.62 6.44
C ASP A 118 1.63 1.79 7.95
N SER A 119 2.22 2.84 8.53
CA SER A 119 2.07 3.14 9.95
C SER A 119 0.64 3.52 10.36
N ALA A 120 -0.25 3.89 9.44
CA ALA A 120 -1.65 4.23 9.72
C ALA A 120 -2.48 3.00 10.11
N PHE A 121 -2.17 1.83 9.56
CA PHE A 121 -2.94 0.62 9.80
C PHE A 121 -2.60 -0.02 11.15
N GLY A 122 -3.54 -0.76 11.73
CA GLY A 122 -3.29 -1.57 12.93
C GLY A 122 -2.61 -2.89 12.57
N LEU A 123 -1.59 -3.31 13.31
CA LEU A 123 -0.95 -4.61 13.10
C LEU A 123 -1.96 -5.72 13.43
N GLN A 124 -2.14 -6.65 12.50
CA GLN A 124 -2.99 -7.83 12.63
C GLN A 124 -2.23 -9.08 12.12
N PRO A 125 -2.70 -10.32 12.40
CA PRO A 125 -2.06 -11.52 11.86
C PRO A 125 -1.94 -11.51 10.33
N HIS A 126 -2.95 -10.98 9.64
CA HIS A 126 -2.99 -10.84 8.18
C HIS A 126 -2.58 -9.46 7.66
N LEU A 127 -2.19 -8.51 8.53
CA LEU A 127 -1.78 -7.16 8.11
C LEU A 127 -0.48 -6.76 8.81
N LEU A 128 0.61 -6.71 8.04
CA LEU A 128 1.91 -6.27 8.52
C LEU A 128 2.07 -4.77 8.35
N LYS A 129 2.70 -4.13 9.34
CA LYS A 129 3.06 -2.70 9.32
C LYS A 129 4.51 -2.50 9.77
N PRO A 130 5.16 -1.40 9.36
CA PRO A 130 6.52 -1.11 9.77
C PRO A 130 6.67 -0.99 11.30
N PHE A 131 7.86 -1.32 11.80
CA PHE A 131 8.28 -0.98 13.15
C PHE A 131 8.37 0.55 13.33
N PRO A 132 7.96 1.09 14.49
CA PRO A 132 8.05 2.53 14.76
C PRO A 132 9.48 3.06 14.61
N HIS A 133 9.64 4.28 14.11
CA HIS A 133 10.95 4.92 13.90
C HIS A 133 11.86 4.89 15.13
N ALA A 134 11.29 5.14 16.32
CA ALA A 134 12.02 5.09 17.59
C ALA A 134 12.73 3.74 17.84
N THR A 135 12.19 2.64 17.32
CA THR A 135 12.77 1.30 17.49
C THR A 135 13.80 0.95 16.41
N GLN A 136 13.94 1.76 15.36
CA GLN A 136 14.84 1.50 14.23
C GLN A 136 16.27 1.97 14.50
N MET A 137 16.44 3.03 15.29
CA MET A 137 17.73 3.75 15.42
C MET A 137 18.88 2.80 15.75
N ASN A 138 18.66 1.83 16.64
CA ASN A 138 19.69 0.89 17.11
C ASN A 138 19.38 -0.58 16.75
N ASN A 139 18.49 -0.83 15.79
CA ASN A 139 18.08 -2.20 15.46
C ASN A 139 18.07 -2.44 13.94
N MET A 140 19.12 -3.13 13.45
CA MET A 140 19.26 -3.46 12.03
C MET A 140 18.14 -4.39 11.54
N LEU A 141 17.65 -5.31 12.36
CA LEU A 141 16.55 -6.21 12.00
C LEU A 141 15.27 -5.43 11.68
N HIS A 142 14.95 -4.42 12.51
CA HIS A 142 13.80 -3.55 12.28
C HIS A 142 13.97 -2.72 11.00
N ARG A 143 15.19 -2.26 10.71
CA ARG A 143 15.50 -1.50 9.50
C ARG A 143 15.35 -2.35 8.25
N VAL A 144 15.93 -3.55 8.23
CA VAL A 144 15.81 -4.51 7.12
C VAL A 144 14.34 -4.84 6.88
N PHE A 145 13.59 -5.20 7.92
CA PHE A 145 12.16 -5.48 7.80
C PHE A 145 11.40 -4.28 7.21
N ASN A 146 11.60 -3.07 7.74
CA ASN A 146 10.92 -1.88 7.27
C ASN A 146 11.29 -1.51 5.84
N TYR A 147 12.56 -1.71 5.46
CA TYR A 147 13.01 -1.52 4.09
C TYR A 147 12.30 -2.52 3.16
N ARG A 148 12.27 -3.81 3.50
CA ARG A 148 11.64 -4.87 2.68
C ARG A 148 10.13 -4.65 2.54
N LEU A 149 9.47 -4.28 3.64
CA LEU A 149 8.05 -3.92 3.65
C LEU A 149 7.78 -2.68 2.78
N SER A 150 8.59 -1.63 2.94
CA SER A 150 8.46 -0.40 2.13
C SER A 150 8.67 -0.70 0.65
N ARG A 151 9.67 -1.52 0.29
CA ARG A 151 9.95 -1.94 -1.09
C ARG A 151 8.75 -2.62 -1.74
N ALA A 152 8.14 -3.61 -1.08
CA ALA A 152 6.95 -4.28 -1.59
C ALA A 152 5.71 -3.36 -1.64
N ARG A 153 5.55 -2.46 -0.66
CA ARG A 153 4.48 -1.44 -0.65
C ARG A 153 4.58 -0.42 -1.78
N ARG A 154 5.72 -0.25 -2.44
CA ARG A 154 5.82 0.66 -3.60
C ARG A 154 4.84 0.28 -4.71
N THR A 155 4.38 -0.97 -4.77
CA THR A 155 3.30 -1.41 -5.67
C THR A 155 2.06 -0.53 -5.56
N VAL A 156 1.51 -0.37 -4.35
CA VAL A 156 0.31 0.46 -4.14
C VAL A 156 0.60 1.95 -4.36
N GLU A 157 1.77 2.45 -3.94
CA GLU A 157 2.15 3.85 -4.18
C GLU A 157 2.25 4.19 -5.66
N ASN A 158 2.90 3.33 -6.45
CA ASN A 158 3.00 3.50 -7.90
C ASN A 158 1.64 3.38 -8.59
N ALA A 159 0.77 2.47 -8.16
CA ALA A 159 -0.56 2.33 -8.76
C ALA A 159 -1.37 3.63 -8.61
N PHE A 160 -1.41 4.20 -7.40
CA PHE A 160 -2.02 5.50 -7.16
C PHE A 160 -1.31 6.63 -7.95
N GLY A 161 0.02 6.59 -7.98
CA GLY A 161 0.87 7.53 -8.70
C GLY A 161 0.53 7.64 -10.18
N ILE A 162 0.55 6.49 -10.86
CA ILE A 162 0.23 6.35 -12.28
C ILE A 162 -1.23 6.68 -12.54
N ALA A 163 -2.16 6.18 -11.71
CA ALA A 163 -3.58 6.45 -11.88
C ALA A 163 -3.86 7.96 -11.86
N ALA A 164 -3.33 8.70 -10.89
CA ALA A 164 -3.50 10.15 -10.88
C ALA A 164 -2.69 10.88 -11.97
N SER A 165 -1.58 10.32 -12.44
CA SER A 165 -0.83 10.91 -13.56
C SER A 165 -1.58 10.86 -14.89
N VAL A 166 -2.14 9.70 -15.21
CA VAL A 166 -2.89 9.51 -16.45
C VAL A 166 -4.29 10.07 -16.33
N PHE A 167 -5.02 9.77 -15.25
CA PHE A 167 -6.38 10.24 -15.01
C PHE A 167 -6.36 11.54 -14.21
N ARG A 168 -5.99 12.62 -14.90
CA ARG A 168 -5.79 13.96 -14.31
C ARG A 168 -7.00 14.55 -13.59
N VAL A 169 -8.19 13.95 -13.72
CA VAL A 169 -9.35 14.27 -12.89
C VAL A 169 -9.07 14.07 -11.38
N LEU A 170 -8.18 13.14 -11.02
CA LEU A 170 -7.74 12.90 -9.64
C LEU A 170 -6.77 13.98 -9.11
N ARG A 171 -6.27 14.87 -9.98
CA ARG A 171 -5.32 15.94 -9.63
C ARG A 171 -5.99 17.27 -9.29
N LYS A 172 -7.32 17.33 -9.32
CA LYS A 172 -8.10 18.55 -9.04
C LYS A 172 -9.32 18.20 -8.19
N PRO A 173 -9.91 19.16 -7.46
CA PRO A 173 -11.21 18.97 -6.83
C PRO A 173 -12.24 18.48 -7.86
N ILE A 174 -12.88 17.35 -7.59
CA ILE A 174 -13.91 16.81 -8.47
C ILE A 174 -15.23 17.52 -8.17
N MET A 175 -15.76 18.24 -9.15
CA MET A 175 -16.99 19.03 -9.05
C MET A 175 -18.23 18.18 -9.40
N LEU A 176 -18.38 17.04 -8.73
CA LEU A 176 -19.52 16.13 -8.89
C LEU A 176 -20.10 15.78 -7.52
N LYS A 177 -21.36 15.34 -7.49
CA LYS A 177 -21.96 14.77 -6.27
C LYS A 177 -21.16 13.54 -5.82
N PRO A 178 -21.02 13.27 -4.50
CA PRO A 178 -20.20 12.16 -3.99
C PRO A 178 -20.45 10.80 -4.68
N ASN A 179 -21.71 10.41 -4.90
CA ASN A 179 -22.05 9.15 -5.59
C ASN A 179 -21.57 9.08 -7.05
N ASN A 180 -21.39 10.22 -7.71
CA ASN A 180 -20.82 10.26 -9.05
C ASN A 180 -19.29 10.25 -9.00
N VAL A 181 -18.68 10.88 -8.00
CA VAL A 181 -17.24 10.81 -7.76
C VAL A 181 -16.82 9.36 -7.53
N ASP A 182 -17.58 8.63 -6.71
CA ASP A 182 -17.38 7.18 -6.47
C ASP A 182 -17.32 6.39 -7.79
N ARG A 183 -18.36 6.51 -8.63
CA ARG A 183 -18.39 5.84 -9.95
C ARG A 183 -17.22 6.21 -10.85
N VAL A 184 -16.79 7.47 -10.86
CA VAL A 184 -15.63 7.93 -11.63
C VAL A 184 -14.35 7.25 -11.13
N ILE A 185 -14.14 7.22 -9.81
CA ILE A 185 -12.98 6.56 -9.21
C ILE A 185 -12.99 5.06 -9.51
N PHE A 186 -14.14 4.40 -9.36
CA PHE A 186 -14.27 2.98 -9.66
C PHE A 186 -13.95 2.68 -11.15
N ALA A 187 -14.47 3.51 -12.07
CA ALA A 187 -14.15 3.38 -13.48
C ALA A 187 -12.64 3.55 -13.75
N ILE A 188 -11.98 4.48 -13.06
CA ILE A 188 -10.52 4.70 -13.16
C ILE A 188 -9.75 3.45 -12.72
N THR A 189 -10.12 2.79 -11.62
CA THR A 189 -9.41 1.58 -11.17
C THR A 189 -9.60 0.42 -12.15
N CYS A 190 -10.80 0.29 -12.73
CA CYS A 190 -11.05 -0.67 -13.82
C CYS A 190 -10.22 -0.38 -15.07
N PHE A 191 -10.19 0.88 -15.54
CA PHE A 191 -9.40 1.25 -16.72
C PHE A 191 -7.90 1.11 -16.48
N HIS A 192 -7.41 1.46 -15.30
CA HIS A 192 -6.03 1.22 -14.89
C HIS A 192 -5.64 -0.25 -15.07
N ASN A 193 -6.44 -1.16 -14.50
CA ASN A 193 -6.19 -2.60 -14.60
C ASN A 193 -6.26 -3.09 -16.06
N TYR A 194 -7.27 -2.64 -16.82
CA TYR A 194 -7.43 -3.01 -18.22
C TYR A 194 -6.20 -2.59 -19.05
N LEU A 195 -5.73 -1.36 -18.87
CA LEU A 195 -4.57 -0.83 -19.60
C LEU A 195 -3.27 -1.57 -19.25
N LEU A 196 -3.14 -2.11 -18.04
CA LEU A 196 -2.01 -2.95 -17.62
C LEU A 196 -2.04 -4.39 -18.16
N THR A 197 -3.14 -4.83 -18.78
CA THR A 197 -3.36 -6.25 -19.14
C THR A 197 -2.56 -6.69 -20.37
N LYS A 198 -2.50 -5.89 -21.44
CA LYS A 198 -1.78 -6.25 -22.67
C LYS A 198 -0.44 -5.54 -22.75
N LYS A 199 0.60 -6.21 -23.25
CA LYS A 199 1.96 -5.64 -23.35
C LYS A 199 1.99 -4.28 -24.07
N ASN A 200 1.31 -4.18 -25.22
CA ASN A 200 1.30 -2.95 -26.03
C ASN A 200 0.57 -1.79 -25.33
N THR A 201 -0.55 -2.06 -24.65
CA THR A 201 -1.26 -1.02 -23.89
C THR A 201 -0.49 -0.64 -22.65
N ARG A 202 0.15 -1.61 -21.98
CA ARG A 202 0.97 -1.38 -20.80
C ARG A 202 2.16 -0.50 -21.10
N SER A 203 2.86 -0.70 -22.22
CA SER A 203 3.99 0.16 -22.60
C SER A 203 3.58 1.61 -22.90
N LEU A 204 2.33 1.84 -23.32
CA LEU A 204 1.80 3.19 -23.53
C LEU A 204 1.29 3.82 -22.23
N TYR A 205 0.69 3.02 -21.35
CA TYR A 205 0.11 3.46 -20.09
C TYR A 205 1.17 3.71 -19.00
N THR A 206 2.15 2.82 -18.93
CA THR A 206 3.32 2.91 -18.04
C THR A 206 4.60 2.80 -18.88
N PRO A 207 4.98 3.87 -19.59
CA PRO A 207 6.22 3.88 -20.37
C PRO A 207 7.45 3.70 -19.47
N PHE A 208 8.58 3.33 -20.06
CA PHE A 208 9.82 3.16 -19.29
C PHE A 208 10.16 4.41 -18.47
N GLY A 209 10.52 4.21 -17.21
CA GLY A 209 10.77 5.29 -16.24
C GLY A 209 9.51 5.84 -15.56
N SER A 210 8.30 5.49 -16.00
CA SER A 210 7.09 5.97 -15.32
C SER A 210 6.94 5.37 -13.92
N LEU A 211 7.28 4.10 -13.76
CA LEU A 211 7.24 3.40 -12.48
C LEU A 211 8.60 3.52 -11.77
N ASP A 212 8.58 3.39 -10.45
CA ASP A 212 9.81 3.20 -9.69
C ASP A 212 10.59 1.98 -10.22
N HIS A 213 11.87 2.16 -10.51
CA HIS A 213 12.74 1.10 -11.01
C HIS A 213 13.90 0.87 -10.06
N GLU A 214 14.26 -0.40 -9.85
CA GLU A 214 15.38 -0.78 -9.01
C GLU A 214 16.60 -1.12 -9.86
N THR A 215 17.72 -0.50 -9.52
CA THR A 215 19.04 -0.78 -10.09
C THR A 215 19.59 -2.11 -9.56
N SER A 216 20.64 -2.63 -10.19
CA SER A 216 21.29 -3.88 -9.78
C SER A 216 21.81 -3.89 -8.34
N ASP A 217 22.11 -2.71 -7.78
CA ASP A 217 22.58 -2.49 -6.40
C ASP A 217 21.44 -2.22 -5.40
N GLY A 218 20.18 -2.35 -5.81
CA GLY A 218 19.03 -2.13 -4.92
C GLY A 218 18.71 -0.66 -4.67
N GLN A 219 19.36 0.27 -5.38
CA GLN A 219 18.94 1.67 -5.39
C GLN A 219 17.66 1.82 -6.18
N ILE A 220 16.68 2.49 -5.59
CA ILE A 220 15.40 2.72 -6.24
C ILE A 220 15.40 4.11 -6.86
N LEU A 221 15.26 4.14 -8.18
CA LEU A 221 15.06 5.35 -8.95
C LEU A 221 13.56 5.68 -8.93
N PRO A 222 13.19 6.91 -8.54
CA PRO A 222 11.79 7.33 -8.51
C PRO A 222 11.21 7.34 -9.93
N GLY A 223 9.97 6.87 -10.08
CA GLY A 223 9.24 6.99 -11.34
C GLY A 223 8.88 8.44 -11.65
N THR A 224 8.76 8.78 -12.95
CA THR A 224 8.50 10.16 -13.40
C THR A 224 7.25 10.78 -12.80
N TRP A 225 6.23 10.00 -12.43
CA TRP A 225 5.02 10.52 -11.77
C TRP A 225 5.33 11.21 -10.44
N ARG A 226 6.46 10.90 -9.79
CA ARG A 226 6.92 11.56 -8.56
C ARG A 226 7.49 12.95 -8.83
N GLU A 227 8.03 13.20 -10.02
CA GLU A 227 8.65 14.46 -10.44
C GLU A 227 7.67 15.42 -11.11
N GLU A 228 6.57 14.91 -11.68
CA GLU A 228 5.53 15.70 -12.36
C GLU A 228 4.80 16.71 -11.47
N GLY A 229 5.27 16.94 -10.24
CA GLY A 229 4.66 17.86 -9.29
C GLY A 229 3.19 17.53 -9.13
N MET A 230 2.85 16.22 -9.06
CA MET A 230 1.50 15.76 -8.72
C MET A 230 1.01 16.72 -7.65
N PRO A 231 -0.06 17.49 -7.89
CA PRO A 231 -0.54 18.38 -6.87
C PRO A 231 -0.98 17.45 -5.75
N THR A 232 -0.10 17.33 -4.76
CA THR A 232 -0.32 16.65 -3.51
C THR A 232 -1.49 17.30 -2.78
N SER A 233 -2.17 18.29 -3.35
CA SER A 233 -3.40 18.87 -2.85
C SER A 233 -4.62 17.99 -3.05
N SER A 234 -4.73 17.13 -4.08
CA SER A 234 -6.03 16.51 -4.42
C SER A 234 -6.14 15.00 -4.20
N LEU A 235 -5.04 14.25 -4.20
CA LEU A 235 -5.01 12.82 -3.86
C LEU A 235 -4.02 12.56 -2.71
N LEU A 236 -4.51 12.66 -1.48
CA LEU A 236 -3.67 12.77 -0.29
C LEU A 236 -3.67 11.49 0.53
N SER A 237 -2.50 11.07 1.01
CA SER A 237 -2.42 9.97 1.97
C SER A 237 -3.21 10.28 3.23
N LEU A 238 -3.82 9.22 3.75
CA LEU A 238 -4.43 9.14 5.06
C LEU A 238 -3.44 9.46 6.21
N ASN A 239 -3.95 9.79 7.40
CA ASN A 239 -3.20 10.09 8.62
C ASN A 239 -2.50 8.83 9.15
N ARG A 240 -1.28 9.02 9.64
CA ARG A 240 -0.37 7.94 10.01
C ARG A 240 -0.49 7.47 11.46
N ASN A 241 -1.53 7.90 12.18
CA ASN A 241 -1.74 7.59 13.61
C ASN A 241 -2.56 6.31 13.81
N GLY A 242 -1.95 5.16 13.49
CA GLY A 242 -2.55 3.85 13.75
C GLY A 242 -2.55 3.44 15.23
N PRO A 243 -3.36 2.43 15.61
CA PRO A 243 -3.38 1.91 16.97
C PRO A 243 -2.00 1.36 17.38
N LYS A 244 -1.70 1.40 18.68
CA LYS A 244 -0.41 0.96 19.25
C LYS A 244 -0.47 -0.40 19.96
N ASN A 245 -1.67 -0.86 20.29
CA ASN A 245 -1.91 -2.14 20.97
C ASN A 245 -2.31 -3.21 19.95
N PHE A 246 -1.63 -4.36 20.00
CA PHE A 246 -1.81 -5.47 19.05
C PHE A 246 -1.75 -6.80 19.79
N SER A 247 -2.41 -7.82 19.24
CA SER A 247 -2.36 -9.18 19.78
C SER A 247 -0.94 -9.74 19.79
N ALA A 248 -0.66 -10.65 20.72
CA ALA A 248 0.62 -11.36 20.77
C ALA A 248 0.91 -12.07 19.44
N THR A 249 -0.08 -12.78 18.90
CA THR A 249 -0.03 -13.45 17.60
C THR A 249 0.41 -12.52 16.46
N ALA A 250 -0.17 -11.31 16.36
CA ALA A 250 0.21 -10.37 15.30
C ALA A 250 1.66 -9.89 15.44
N LYS A 251 2.15 -9.71 16.67
CA LYS A 251 3.54 -9.36 16.94
C LYS A 251 4.48 -10.50 16.57
N ASP A 252 4.12 -11.73 16.87
CA ASP A 252 4.96 -12.91 16.61
C ASP A 252 5.02 -13.23 15.12
N VAL A 253 3.90 -13.15 14.40
CA VAL A 253 3.90 -13.22 12.92
C VAL A 253 4.86 -12.19 12.33
N ARG A 254 4.78 -10.91 12.75
CA ARG A 254 5.71 -9.88 12.23
C ARG A 254 7.18 -10.21 12.54
N LYS A 255 7.47 -10.77 13.72
CA LYS A 255 8.84 -11.20 14.08
C LYS A 255 9.34 -12.33 13.19
N GLU A 256 8.49 -13.29 12.80
CA GLU A 256 8.87 -14.36 11.87
C GLU A 256 9.33 -13.79 10.52
N PHE A 257 8.59 -12.83 9.96
CA PHE A 257 9.02 -12.14 8.73
C PHE A 257 10.32 -11.35 8.93
N MET A 258 10.46 -10.66 10.06
CA MET A 258 11.69 -9.92 10.40
C MET A 258 12.91 -10.85 10.47
N ASN A 259 12.78 -12.00 11.11
CA ASN A 259 13.84 -13.00 11.23
C ASN A 259 14.14 -13.65 9.88
N TYR A 260 13.12 -13.95 9.07
CA TYR A 260 13.29 -14.49 7.73
C TYR A 260 14.14 -13.57 6.85
N PHE A 261 13.92 -12.25 6.88
CA PHE A 261 14.68 -11.32 6.01
C PHE A 261 16.17 -11.21 6.32
N VAL A 262 16.64 -11.78 7.44
CA VAL A 262 18.06 -11.88 7.78
C VAL A 262 18.54 -13.33 7.90
N SER A 263 17.71 -14.30 7.48
CA SER A 263 18.11 -15.70 7.39
C SER A 263 18.82 -15.95 6.07
N VAL A 264 19.54 -17.07 5.98
CA VAL A 264 20.23 -17.52 4.77
C VAL A 264 19.29 -17.59 3.55
N ASP A 265 18.01 -17.90 3.77
CA ASP A 265 17.00 -18.04 2.71
C ASP A 265 16.32 -16.72 2.30
N GLY A 266 16.37 -15.68 3.14
CA GLY A 266 15.60 -14.44 2.92
C GLY A 266 16.46 -13.17 2.78
N GLU A 267 17.72 -13.25 3.18
CA GLU A 267 18.70 -12.19 3.09
C GLU A 267 19.00 -11.82 1.62
N LEU A 268 19.13 -10.52 1.36
CA LEU A 268 19.54 -10.00 0.05
C LEU A 268 20.86 -9.23 0.17
N PRO A 269 21.80 -9.37 -0.79
CA PRO A 269 23.16 -8.82 -0.67
C PRO A 269 23.22 -7.30 -0.45
N TRP A 270 22.26 -6.55 -1.00
CA TRP A 270 22.28 -5.09 -0.99
C TRP A 270 21.50 -4.47 0.20
N GLN A 271 20.75 -5.25 0.99
CA GLN A 271 19.74 -4.70 1.90
C GLN A 271 20.32 -3.87 3.06
N TYR A 272 21.48 -4.25 3.60
CA TYR A 272 22.12 -3.53 4.70
C TYR A 272 22.66 -2.18 4.26
N ASN A 273 23.29 -2.12 3.09
CA ASN A 273 23.78 -0.87 2.52
C ASN A 273 22.62 0.12 2.34
N ARG A 274 21.47 -0.34 1.84
CA ARG A 274 20.27 0.49 1.71
C ARG A 274 19.71 0.96 3.05
N CYS A 275 19.80 0.14 4.10
CA CYS A 275 19.37 0.51 5.46
C CYS A 275 20.30 1.56 6.11
N LEU A 276 21.58 1.60 5.72
CA LEU A 276 22.57 2.55 6.20
C LEU A 276 22.50 3.89 5.44
N LEU A 277 22.38 3.86 4.11
CA LEU A 277 22.29 5.07 3.27
C LEU A 277 21.06 5.93 3.58
N ASN A 278 19.93 5.29 3.95
CA ASN A 278 18.74 6.02 4.40
C ASN A 278 18.94 6.79 5.73
N GLN A 279 20.10 6.69 6.40
CA GLN A 279 20.43 7.54 7.56
C GLN A 279 20.85 8.95 7.16
N GLU A 280 21.44 9.13 5.98
CA GLU A 280 22.00 10.40 5.54
C GLU A 280 20.97 11.26 4.78
N THR A 281 19.93 10.64 4.22
CA THR A 281 18.92 11.30 3.39
C THR A 281 17.55 11.48 4.07
N THR A 282 17.52 11.71 5.39
CA THR A 282 16.31 12.26 6.03
C THR A 282 16.38 13.79 6.11
N PRO A 283 15.89 14.55 5.10
CA PRO A 283 15.35 15.85 5.38
C PRO A 283 13.98 15.68 6.05
N SER A 284 13.83 16.43 7.13
CA SER A 284 12.65 16.67 7.95
C SER A 284 11.49 17.34 7.20
N SER A 285 11.11 16.87 6.01
CA SER A 285 10.06 17.53 5.23
C SER A 285 9.25 16.58 4.35
N LEU A 286 8.42 15.75 4.98
CA LEU A 286 7.10 15.35 4.46
C LEU A 286 6.17 15.26 5.68
N ALA A 287 5.97 16.42 6.31
CA ALA A 287 4.88 16.73 7.22
C ALA A 287 3.63 17.10 6.41
#